data_AF-A0A945D2Y5-F1
#
_entry.id   AF-A0A945D2Y5-F1
#
_cell.length_a   1.000
_cell.length_b   1.000
_cell.length_c   1.000
_cell.angle_alpha   90.00
_cell.angle_beta   90.00
_cell.angle_gamma   90.00
#
_symmetry.space_group_name_H-M   'P 1'
#
loop_
_entity.id
_entity.type
_entity.pdbx_description
1 polymer ?
#
loop_
_entity_poly.entity_id
_entity_poly.type
_entity_poly.pdbx_seq_one_letter_code
_entity_poly.pdbx_strand_id
1 'polypeptide(L)'
;MELNQIIDLEAYPIADPDFRAKCRAGFEANGVLIMPEFVTRSAIDAIRTEGEANRDAVYAKRETHTVYLSATDPEFAPDHARNRLVVSSKGCLTDDQVPAESALRSLYDSPLFREFLCDVLSEKTLYEYADPLSSINLHFAKTGEELGWHFDNSSFSITLMVQPPERGGQFEYIGGVRDADAGDMNFEAVDDILDGKVEVKELIADAGTLVFFRGRNAIHRVTPNEGDRTRMLAVLAYNSEPGVALSEEARMTFYGRTG
;
A
#
# COMPACT_ATOMS: atom_id res chain seq x y z
N MET A 1 -3.56 -21.72 -6.69
CA MET A 1 -3.49 -22.40 -5.37
C MET A 1 -4.83 -22.23 -4.67
N GLU A 2 -5.28 -23.20 -3.88
CA GLU A 2 -6.51 -23.01 -3.09
C GLU A 2 -6.26 -22.04 -1.93
N LEU A 3 -7.30 -21.31 -1.50
CA LEU A 3 -7.16 -20.27 -0.47
C LEU A 3 -6.55 -20.78 0.85
N ASN A 4 -6.93 -21.99 1.28
CA ASN A 4 -6.41 -22.62 2.50
C ASN A 4 -4.95 -23.09 2.39
N GLN A 5 -4.36 -23.04 1.19
CA GLN A 5 -2.92 -23.23 0.97
C GLN A 5 -2.17 -21.89 0.97
N ILE A 6 -2.89 -20.79 0.79
CA ILE A 6 -2.35 -19.43 0.70
C ILE A 6 -2.41 -18.74 2.07
N ILE A 7 -3.51 -18.90 2.81
CA ILE A 7 -3.72 -18.26 4.12
C ILE A 7 -3.71 -19.33 5.21
N ASP A 8 -3.10 -19.01 6.36
CA ASP A 8 -3.30 -19.78 7.58
C ASP A 8 -4.69 -19.49 8.18
N LEU A 9 -5.71 -20.25 7.74
CA LEU A 9 -7.08 -20.09 8.20
C LEU A 9 -7.32 -20.55 9.64
N GLU A 10 -6.37 -21.27 10.25
CA GLU A 10 -6.45 -21.65 11.66
C GLU A 10 -6.04 -20.45 12.55
N ALA A 11 -4.95 -19.77 12.18
CA ALA A 11 -4.52 -18.53 12.85
C ALA A 11 -5.43 -17.34 12.53
N TYR A 12 -5.93 -17.27 11.29
CA TYR A 12 -6.76 -16.20 10.77
C TYR A 12 -8.09 -16.75 10.24
N PRO A 13 -9.08 -17.02 11.12
CA PRO A 13 -10.37 -17.55 10.71
C PRO A 13 -11.21 -16.45 10.05
N ILE A 14 -10.83 -16.01 8.85
CA ILE A 14 -11.47 -14.90 8.12
C ILE A 14 -12.90 -15.20 7.68
N ALA A 15 -13.43 -16.39 7.93
CA ALA A 15 -14.85 -16.73 7.76
C ALA A 15 -15.68 -16.50 9.04
N ASP A 16 -15.04 -16.38 10.21
CA ASP A 16 -15.70 -16.23 11.50
C ASP A 16 -16.13 -14.75 11.73
N PRO A 17 -17.43 -14.47 11.85
CA PRO A 17 -17.93 -13.12 12.09
C PRO A 17 -17.35 -12.42 13.32
N ASP A 18 -17.06 -13.16 14.40
CA ASP A 18 -16.51 -12.58 15.63
C ASP A 18 -15.06 -12.14 15.42
N PHE A 19 -14.28 -12.93 14.67
CA PHE A 19 -12.95 -12.56 14.25
C PHE A 19 -12.96 -11.31 13.37
N ARG A 20 -13.86 -11.23 12.38
CA ARG A 20 -14.03 -10.05 11.52
C ARG A 20 -14.39 -8.81 12.33
N ALA A 21 -15.33 -8.92 13.27
CA ALA A 21 -15.74 -7.83 14.13
C ALA A 21 -14.60 -7.32 15.02
N LYS A 22 -13.77 -8.22 15.57
CA LYS A 22 -12.56 -7.86 16.32
C LYS A 22 -11.55 -7.11 15.46
N CYS A 23 -11.31 -7.57 14.23
CA CYS A 23 -10.43 -6.92 13.27
C CYS A 23 -10.91 -5.51 12.92
N ARG A 24 -12.21 -5.36 12.62
CA ARG A 24 -12.85 -4.06 12.38
C ARG A 24 -12.64 -3.10 13.54
N ALA A 25 -12.98 -3.52 14.77
CA ALA A 25 -12.83 -2.66 15.95
C ALA A 25 -11.37 -2.23 16.16
N GLY A 26 -10.40 -3.15 15.93
CA GLY A 26 -8.98 -2.83 15.99
C GLY A 26 -8.55 -1.82 14.92
N PHE A 27 -9.01 -1.99 13.68
CA PHE A 27 -8.69 -1.09 12.58
C PHE A 27 -9.34 0.29 12.75
N GLU A 28 -10.60 0.35 13.21
CA GLU A 28 -11.30 1.60 13.52
C GLU A 28 -10.57 2.41 14.59
N ALA A 29 -10.17 1.76 15.68
CA ALA A 29 -9.50 2.42 16.80
C ALA A 29 -8.10 2.94 16.47
N ASN A 30 -7.33 2.21 15.65
CA ASN A 30 -5.91 2.49 15.44
C ASN A 30 -5.56 3.07 14.07
N GLY A 31 -6.46 2.94 13.08
CA GLY A 31 -6.18 3.27 11.67
C GLY A 31 -5.18 2.32 10.99
N VAL A 32 -4.77 1.26 11.68
CA VAL A 32 -3.85 0.23 11.18
C VAL A 32 -4.25 -1.13 11.73
N LEU A 33 -4.17 -2.16 10.89
CA LEU A 33 -4.33 -3.57 11.28
C LEU A 33 -3.18 -4.36 10.66
N ILE A 34 -2.49 -5.15 11.48
CA ILE A 34 -1.31 -5.92 11.08
C ILE A 34 -1.60 -7.39 11.39
N MET A 35 -1.43 -8.25 10.39
CA MET A 35 -1.61 -9.70 10.50
C MET A 35 -0.32 -10.38 10.02
N PRO A 36 0.65 -10.60 10.92
CA PRO A 36 1.91 -11.28 10.62
C PRO A 36 1.67 -12.70 10.12
N GLU A 37 2.51 -13.18 9.19
CA GLU A 37 2.42 -14.56 8.68
C GLU A 37 1.01 -14.94 8.15
N PHE A 38 0.20 -13.96 7.76
CA PHE A 38 -1.15 -14.17 7.22
C PHE A 38 -1.12 -15.06 5.98
N VAL A 39 -0.17 -14.80 5.07
CA VAL A 39 0.07 -15.64 3.91
C VAL A 39 1.17 -16.66 4.23
N THR A 40 0.90 -17.92 3.93
CA THR A 40 1.82 -19.02 4.19
C THR A 40 3.16 -18.81 3.50
N ARG A 41 4.22 -19.30 4.14
CA ARG A 41 5.58 -19.22 3.60
C ARG A 41 5.70 -19.77 2.18
N SER A 42 5.05 -20.90 1.88
CA SER A 42 5.08 -21.50 0.54
C SER A 42 4.44 -20.60 -0.53
N ALA A 43 3.33 -19.95 -0.21
CA ALA A 43 2.68 -19.02 -1.14
C ALA A 43 3.53 -17.75 -1.33
N ILE A 44 4.12 -17.21 -0.27
CA ILE A 44 5.03 -16.05 -0.37
C ILE A 44 6.29 -16.39 -1.17
N ASP A 45 6.90 -17.55 -0.95
CA ASP A 45 8.07 -17.98 -1.71
C ASP A 45 7.73 -18.12 -3.22
N ALA A 46 6.52 -18.58 -3.56
CA ALA A 46 6.05 -18.62 -4.95
C ALA A 46 5.88 -17.21 -5.53
N ILE A 47 5.19 -16.31 -4.83
CA ILE A 47 4.97 -14.91 -5.26
C ILE A 47 6.31 -14.18 -5.46
N ARG A 48 7.26 -14.35 -4.52
CA ARG A 48 8.61 -13.78 -4.66
C ARG A 48 9.30 -14.31 -5.91
N THR A 49 9.24 -15.62 -6.16
CA THR A 49 9.89 -16.25 -7.31
C THR A 49 9.31 -15.73 -8.63
N GLU A 50 7.98 -15.57 -8.70
CA GLU A 50 7.28 -14.96 -9.84
C GLU A 50 7.73 -13.51 -10.05
N GLY A 51 7.81 -12.72 -8.97
CA GLY A 51 8.28 -11.33 -9.02
C GLY A 51 9.72 -11.21 -9.52
N GLU A 52 10.64 -12.02 -9.00
CA GLU A 52 12.04 -12.04 -9.44
C GLU A 52 12.20 -12.46 -10.90
N ALA A 53 11.41 -13.46 -11.34
CA ALA A 53 11.41 -13.90 -12.74
C ALA A 53 10.96 -12.81 -13.71
N ASN A 54 10.17 -11.83 -13.26
CA ASN A 54 9.62 -10.74 -14.06
C ASN A 54 10.25 -9.37 -13.77
N ARG A 55 11.34 -9.31 -12.99
CA ARG A 55 11.97 -8.05 -12.57
C ARG A 55 12.39 -7.13 -13.72
N ASP A 56 12.69 -7.69 -14.89
CA ASP A 56 13.12 -6.92 -16.07
C ASP A 56 11.94 -6.19 -16.75
N ALA A 57 10.70 -6.57 -16.41
CA ALA A 57 9.47 -5.93 -16.87
C ALA A 57 8.94 -4.85 -15.91
N VAL A 58 9.65 -4.59 -14.81
CA VAL A 58 9.28 -3.57 -13.82
C VAL A 58 9.40 -2.18 -14.44
N TYR A 59 8.28 -1.46 -14.50
CA TYR A 59 8.30 -0.05 -14.85
C TYR A 59 8.77 0.76 -13.64
N ALA A 60 9.92 1.43 -13.78
CA ALA A 60 10.53 2.22 -12.72
C ALA A 60 10.50 3.71 -13.03
N LYS A 61 10.09 4.53 -12.07
CA LYS A 61 10.04 5.98 -12.16
C LYS A 61 10.43 6.61 -10.82
N ARG A 62 11.30 7.61 -10.89
CA ARG A 62 11.59 8.51 -9.77
C ARG A 62 10.92 9.85 -10.02
N GLU A 63 10.21 10.36 -9.03
CA GLU A 63 9.45 11.60 -9.12
C GLU A 63 9.54 12.40 -7.82
N THR A 64 9.24 13.69 -7.91
CA THR A 64 9.07 14.57 -6.76
C THR A 64 7.63 15.03 -6.67
N HIS A 65 7.08 15.08 -5.47
CA HIS A 65 5.71 15.54 -5.23
C HIS A 65 5.60 16.22 -3.86
N THR A 66 4.50 16.93 -3.64
CA THR A 66 4.15 17.43 -2.30
C THR A 66 3.61 16.29 -1.45
N VAL A 67 3.64 16.43 -0.12
CA VAL A 67 3.06 15.42 0.78
C VAL A 67 1.53 15.27 0.61
N TYR A 68 0.89 16.26 0.00
CA TYR A 68 -0.55 16.27 -0.28
C TYR A 68 -0.90 15.71 -1.66
N LEU A 69 0.08 15.24 -2.44
CA LEU A 69 -0.10 14.72 -3.80
C LEU A 69 -0.86 15.68 -4.73
N SER A 70 -0.68 16.98 -4.51
CA SER A 70 -1.29 18.06 -5.29
C SER A 70 -0.21 18.96 -5.89
N ALA A 71 -0.58 19.70 -6.95
CA ALA A 71 0.28 20.72 -7.52
C ALA A 71 0.67 21.76 -6.45
N THR A 72 1.87 22.32 -6.56
CA THR A 72 2.31 23.42 -5.69
C THR A 72 1.40 24.63 -5.85
N ASP A 73 1.24 25.38 -4.77
CA ASP A 73 0.38 26.54 -4.67
C ASP A 73 1.22 27.83 -4.61
N PRO A 74 1.07 28.76 -5.57
CA PRO A 74 1.87 29.99 -5.62
C PRO A 74 1.62 30.93 -4.43
N GLU A 75 0.57 30.72 -3.63
CA GLU A 75 0.31 31.50 -2.42
C GLU A 75 1.26 31.15 -1.25
N PHE A 76 1.96 30.02 -1.34
CA PHE A 76 2.88 29.54 -0.31
C PHE A 76 4.34 29.54 -0.78
N ALA A 77 5.27 29.71 0.16
CA ALA A 77 6.69 29.61 -0.13
C ALA A 77 7.08 28.17 -0.54
N PRO A 78 8.17 27.96 -1.31
CA PRO A 78 8.58 26.61 -1.73
C PRO A 78 8.92 25.63 -0.59
N ASP A 79 9.36 26.15 0.56
CA ASP A 79 9.75 25.40 1.75
C ASP A 79 8.60 25.16 2.73
N HIS A 80 7.45 25.80 2.54
CA HIS A 80 6.24 25.57 3.33
C HIS A 80 5.68 24.17 3.09
N ALA A 81 5.14 23.49 4.11
CA ALA A 81 4.56 22.13 4.03
C ALA A 81 3.66 21.89 2.80
N ARG A 82 2.84 22.89 2.42
CA ARG A 82 1.96 22.84 1.24
C ARG A 82 2.70 22.58 -0.08
N ASN A 83 3.94 23.06 -0.19
CA ASN A 83 4.74 23.06 -1.42
C ASN A 83 6.04 22.25 -1.33
N ARG A 84 6.48 21.92 -0.11
CA ARG A 84 7.73 21.20 0.11
C ARG A 84 7.69 19.88 -0.64
N LEU A 85 8.69 19.68 -1.49
CA LEU A 85 8.80 18.49 -2.32
C LEU A 85 9.53 17.38 -1.55
N VAL A 86 9.00 16.17 -1.67
CA VAL A 86 9.65 14.93 -1.25
C VAL A 86 9.94 14.08 -2.49
N VAL A 87 10.84 13.12 -2.34
CA VAL A 87 11.22 12.21 -3.43
C VAL A 87 10.55 10.86 -3.23
N SER A 88 10.07 10.29 -4.32
CA SER A 88 9.54 8.93 -4.35
C SER A 88 10.07 8.18 -5.56
N SER A 89 10.38 6.91 -5.34
CA SER A 89 10.75 5.95 -6.38
C SER A 89 9.68 4.87 -6.40
N LYS A 90 9.08 4.65 -7.56
CA LYS A 90 8.09 3.59 -7.78
C LYS A 90 8.64 2.66 -8.83
N GLY A 91 8.74 1.38 -8.49
CA GLY A 91 8.92 0.31 -9.45
C GLY A 91 7.79 -0.69 -9.24
N CYS A 92 7.00 -1.02 -10.26
CA CYS A 92 6.00 -2.08 -10.11
C CYS A 92 5.81 -2.96 -11.34
N LEU A 93 5.33 -4.17 -11.08
CA LEU A 93 4.58 -4.98 -12.03
C LEU A 93 3.10 -4.73 -11.81
N THR A 94 2.35 -4.62 -12.91
CA THR A 94 0.92 -4.36 -12.90
C THR A 94 0.09 -5.63 -12.96
N ASP A 95 -1.21 -5.49 -12.77
CA ASP A 95 -2.16 -6.59 -12.60
C ASP A 95 -2.11 -7.62 -13.75
N ASP A 96 -2.15 -7.18 -14.99
CA ASP A 96 -2.02 -8.01 -16.19
C ASP A 96 -0.70 -8.79 -16.32
N GLN A 97 0.34 -8.40 -15.57
CA GLN A 97 1.62 -9.12 -15.52
C GLN A 97 1.65 -10.18 -14.41
N VAL A 98 0.66 -10.19 -13.51
CA VAL A 98 0.52 -11.23 -12.48
C VAL A 98 -0.01 -12.51 -13.12
N PRO A 99 0.69 -13.65 -13.03
CA PRO A 99 0.23 -14.90 -13.63
C PRO A 99 -1.16 -15.31 -13.14
N ALA A 100 -1.98 -15.88 -14.03
CA ALA A 100 -3.33 -16.34 -13.68
C ALA A 100 -3.33 -17.38 -12.54
N GLU A 101 -2.33 -18.26 -12.51
CA GLU A 101 -2.17 -19.29 -11.48
C GLU A 101 -1.43 -18.80 -10.21
N SER A 102 -1.06 -17.52 -10.16
CA SER A 102 -0.34 -16.94 -9.02
C SER A 102 -1.14 -17.08 -7.73
N ALA A 103 -0.45 -17.35 -6.63
CA ALA A 103 -1.05 -17.28 -5.30
C ALA A 103 -1.55 -15.86 -4.98
N LEU A 104 -0.90 -14.81 -5.51
CA LEU A 104 -1.32 -13.42 -5.32
C LEU A 104 -2.66 -13.14 -6.02
N ARG A 105 -2.81 -13.64 -7.25
CA ARG A 105 -4.07 -13.59 -8.01
C ARG A 105 -5.18 -14.36 -7.30
N SER A 106 -4.89 -15.61 -6.91
CA SER A 106 -5.84 -16.47 -6.20
C SER A 106 -6.32 -15.85 -4.88
N LEU A 107 -5.44 -15.15 -4.15
CA LEU A 107 -5.80 -14.39 -2.94
C LEU A 107 -6.73 -13.22 -3.28
N TYR A 108 -6.35 -12.39 -4.25
CA TYR A 108 -7.09 -11.19 -4.64
C TYR A 108 -8.51 -11.49 -5.16
N ASP A 109 -8.65 -12.57 -5.94
CA ASP A 109 -9.92 -12.99 -6.55
C ASP A 109 -10.82 -13.75 -5.58
N SER A 110 -10.29 -14.16 -4.42
CA SER A 110 -11.04 -14.98 -3.47
C SER A 110 -12.25 -14.23 -2.92
N PRO A 111 -13.49 -14.77 -3.11
CA PRO A 111 -14.69 -14.17 -2.54
C PRO A 111 -14.65 -14.08 -1.02
N LEU A 112 -14.12 -15.11 -0.35
CA LEU A 112 -14.01 -15.14 1.11
C LEU A 112 -13.06 -14.06 1.63
N PHE A 113 -11.92 -13.86 0.96
CA PHE A 113 -11.00 -12.79 1.32
C PHE A 113 -11.65 -11.42 1.12
N ARG A 114 -12.33 -11.22 -0.02
CA ARG A 114 -13.04 -9.97 -0.32
C ARG A 114 -14.15 -9.66 0.69
N GLU A 115 -14.92 -10.65 1.12
CA GLU A 115 -15.92 -10.49 2.17
C GLU A 115 -15.29 -10.10 3.51
N PHE A 116 -14.16 -10.70 3.86
CA PHE A 116 -13.39 -10.30 5.04
C PHE A 116 -12.94 -8.84 4.96
N LEU A 117 -12.42 -8.41 3.80
CA LEU A 117 -12.07 -7.01 3.56
C LEU A 117 -13.27 -6.07 3.74
N CYS A 118 -14.42 -6.40 3.13
CA CYS A 118 -15.66 -5.62 3.27
C CYS A 118 -16.04 -5.42 4.75
N ASP A 119 -16.03 -6.50 5.53
CA ASP A 119 -16.43 -6.43 6.95
C ASP A 119 -15.47 -5.60 7.80
N VAL A 120 -14.16 -5.72 7.58
CA VAL A 120 -13.14 -4.98 8.35
C VAL A 120 -13.09 -3.51 7.97
N LEU A 121 -13.27 -3.20 6.69
CA LEU A 121 -13.22 -1.84 6.16
C LEU A 121 -14.57 -1.11 6.23
N SER A 122 -15.61 -1.80 6.69
CA SER A 122 -16.99 -1.29 6.72
C SER A 122 -17.51 -0.88 5.33
N GLU A 123 -17.09 -1.62 4.30
CA GLU A 123 -17.51 -1.47 2.91
C GLU A 123 -18.63 -2.46 2.58
N LYS A 124 -19.60 -2.03 1.75
CA LYS A 124 -20.70 -2.92 1.35
C LYS A 124 -20.24 -3.99 0.37
N THR A 125 -19.44 -3.57 -0.60
CA THR A 125 -18.89 -4.40 -1.66
C THR A 125 -17.56 -3.81 -2.08
N LEU A 126 -16.64 -4.68 -2.51
CA LEU A 126 -15.38 -4.29 -3.11
C LEU A 126 -15.30 -4.84 -4.54
N TYR A 127 -14.78 -4.02 -5.43
CA TYR A 127 -14.64 -4.30 -6.86
C TYR A 127 -13.19 -4.15 -7.28
N GLU A 128 -12.77 -4.94 -8.25
CA GLU A 128 -11.50 -4.72 -8.94
C GLU A 128 -11.53 -3.44 -9.78
N TYR A 129 -10.35 -2.96 -10.18
CA TYR A 129 -10.27 -1.91 -11.19
C TYR A 129 -10.74 -2.44 -12.54
N ALA A 130 -11.43 -1.58 -13.30
CA ALA A 130 -11.89 -1.89 -14.65
C ALA A 130 -10.78 -1.75 -15.70
N ASP A 131 -9.66 -1.10 -15.36
CA ASP A 131 -8.45 -1.13 -16.17
C ASP A 131 -7.57 -2.34 -15.83
N PRO A 132 -6.79 -2.86 -16.78
CA PRO A 132 -6.04 -4.12 -16.60
C PRO A 132 -4.75 -3.95 -15.76
N LEU A 133 -4.48 -2.77 -15.21
CA LEU A 133 -3.18 -2.48 -14.59
C LEU A 133 -3.25 -2.34 -13.07
N SER A 134 -4.36 -1.83 -12.54
CA SER A 134 -4.36 -1.21 -11.20
C SER A 134 -4.74 -2.14 -10.04
N SER A 135 -5.42 -3.26 -10.30
CA SER A 135 -5.97 -4.14 -9.25
C SER A 135 -4.93 -4.77 -8.32
N ILE A 136 -3.86 -5.36 -8.88
CA ILE A 136 -2.73 -5.90 -8.13
C ILE A 136 -1.45 -5.21 -8.61
N ASN A 137 -0.70 -4.57 -7.71
CA ASN A 137 0.60 -3.99 -8.04
C ASN A 137 1.70 -4.58 -7.14
N LEU A 138 2.67 -5.26 -7.74
CA LEU A 138 3.85 -5.76 -7.01
C LEU A 138 4.95 -4.72 -7.09
N HIS A 139 5.19 -4.02 -5.99
CA HIS A 139 6.18 -2.94 -5.90
C HIS A 139 7.57 -3.50 -5.60
N PHE A 140 8.58 -2.90 -6.22
CA PHE A 140 10.01 -3.18 -6.04
C PHE A 140 10.68 -1.90 -5.57
N ALA A 141 11.45 -1.99 -4.49
CA ALA A 141 12.34 -0.93 -4.02
C ALA A 141 13.76 -1.48 -3.86
N LYS A 142 14.63 -1.13 -4.79
CA LYS A 142 16.08 -1.43 -4.79
C LYS A 142 16.81 -0.53 -3.81
N THR A 143 18.11 -0.75 -3.62
CA THR A 143 18.97 0.08 -2.78
C THR A 143 18.84 1.56 -3.14
N GLY A 144 18.56 2.39 -2.13
CA GLY A 144 18.36 3.84 -2.25
C GLY A 144 16.97 4.28 -2.74
N GLU A 145 16.09 3.35 -3.11
CA GLU A 145 14.71 3.66 -3.47
C GLU A 145 13.84 3.79 -2.22
N GLU A 146 12.92 4.75 -2.24
CA GLU A 146 12.10 5.19 -1.10
C GLU A 146 10.72 5.62 -1.59
N LEU A 147 9.75 5.70 -0.66
CA LEU A 147 8.47 6.36 -0.90
C LEU A 147 8.37 7.53 0.08
N GLY A 148 8.53 8.76 -0.41
CA GLY A 148 8.55 9.96 0.42
C GLY A 148 7.26 10.18 1.21
N TRP A 149 7.31 11.09 2.19
CA TRP A 149 6.16 11.44 3.01
C TRP A 149 4.95 11.83 2.16
N HIS A 150 3.80 11.22 2.43
CA HIS A 150 2.55 11.58 1.79
C HIS A 150 1.34 11.21 2.65
N PHE A 151 0.21 11.79 2.28
CA PHE A 151 -1.12 11.29 2.63
C PHE A 151 -1.70 10.54 1.44
N ASP A 152 -2.51 9.52 1.72
CA ASP A 152 -3.28 8.84 0.68
C ASP A 152 -4.48 9.70 0.24
N ASN A 153 -4.85 9.56 -1.02
CA ASN A 153 -6.16 10.02 -1.51
C ASN A 153 -7.25 8.98 -1.25
N SER A 154 -6.90 7.70 -1.15
CA SER A 154 -7.83 6.63 -0.81
C SER A 154 -8.15 6.61 0.69
N SER A 155 -9.31 6.05 1.05
CA SER A 155 -9.72 5.89 2.44
C SER A 155 -8.91 4.83 3.19
N PHE A 156 -8.32 3.87 2.49
CA PHE A 156 -7.47 2.83 3.03
C PHE A 156 -6.51 2.27 1.96
N SER A 157 -5.52 1.52 2.40
CA SER A 157 -4.66 0.69 1.58
C SER A 157 -4.52 -0.70 2.21
N ILE A 158 -4.39 -1.72 1.34
CA ILE A 158 -4.16 -3.11 1.73
C ILE A 158 -2.84 -3.53 1.09
N THR A 159 -1.89 -3.94 1.92
CA THR A 159 -0.56 -4.34 1.45
C THR A 159 -0.15 -5.67 2.03
N LEU A 160 0.59 -6.45 1.22
CA LEU A 160 1.14 -7.74 1.60
C LEU A 160 2.65 -7.68 1.42
N MET A 161 3.41 -7.85 2.51
CA MET A 161 4.86 -7.94 2.42
C MET A 161 5.27 -9.26 1.78
N VAL A 162 5.97 -9.19 0.65
CA VAL A 162 6.47 -10.37 -0.08
C VAL A 162 7.94 -10.62 0.27
N GLN A 163 8.75 -9.57 0.26
CA GLN A 163 10.17 -9.63 0.63
C GLN A 163 10.54 -8.38 1.42
N PRO A 164 10.77 -8.48 2.74
CA PRO A 164 11.22 -7.35 3.53
C PRO A 164 12.66 -6.97 3.15
N PRO A 165 13.05 -5.69 3.35
CA PRO A 165 14.43 -5.26 3.21
C PRO A 165 15.30 -5.85 4.32
N GLU A 166 16.63 -5.77 4.15
CA GLU A 166 17.59 -6.16 5.21
C GLU A 166 17.81 -5.05 6.24
N ARG A 167 17.74 -3.79 5.78
CA ARG A 167 17.79 -2.55 6.55
C ARG A 167 17.18 -1.43 5.72
N GLY A 168 16.80 -0.32 6.35
CA GLY A 168 16.01 0.69 5.65
C GLY A 168 14.65 0.13 5.21
N GLY A 169 13.93 0.84 4.34
CA GLY A 169 12.64 0.39 3.82
C GLY A 169 11.55 0.20 4.88
N GLN A 170 11.70 0.81 6.05
CA GLN A 170 10.70 0.83 7.12
C GLN A 170 9.50 1.66 6.68
N PHE A 171 8.31 1.18 7.00
CA PHE A 171 7.11 1.98 6.87
C PHE A 171 6.97 2.84 8.13
N GLU A 172 7.05 4.16 7.97
CA GLU A 172 6.93 5.13 9.06
C GLU A 172 5.66 5.93 8.90
N TYR A 173 4.98 6.25 10.01
CA TYR A 173 3.75 7.01 9.97
C TYR A 173 3.44 7.79 11.25
N ILE A 174 2.60 8.80 11.09
CA ILE A 174 1.96 9.52 12.19
C ILE A 174 0.47 9.63 11.85
N GLY A 175 -0.37 9.05 12.70
CA GLY A 175 -1.82 9.01 12.50
C GLY A 175 -2.52 10.27 12.99
N GLY A 176 -3.59 10.68 12.30
CA GLY A 176 -4.46 11.78 12.75
C GLY A 176 -3.80 13.15 12.65
N VAL A 177 -2.88 13.34 11.70
CA VAL A 177 -2.16 14.62 11.52
C VAL A 177 -3.08 15.68 10.94
N ARG A 178 -4.05 15.29 10.10
CA ARG A 178 -4.96 16.21 9.42
C ARG A 178 -6.40 15.73 9.47
N ASP A 179 -7.35 16.62 9.17
CA ASP A 179 -8.74 16.28 8.91
C ASP A 179 -9.10 16.71 7.48
N ALA A 180 -8.93 15.78 6.55
CA ALA A 180 -9.20 16.03 5.15
C ALA A 180 -10.68 16.38 4.86
N ASP A 181 -11.62 15.86 5.67
CA ASP A 181 -13.05 16.07 5.45
C ASP A 181 -13.51 17.44 5.97
N ALA A 182 -12.88 17.93 7.04
CA ALA A 182 -13.05 19.30 7.53
C ALA A 182 -12.23 20.34 6.75
N GLY A 183 -11.35 19.90 5.84
CA GLY A 183 -10.44 20.77 5.09
C GLY A 183 -9.24 21.27 5.89
N ASP A 184 -8.98 20.71 7.07
CA ASP A 184 -7.81 21.03 7.88
C ASP A 184 -6.61 20.22 7.40
N MET A 185 -5.65 20.91 6.77
CA MET A 185 -4.43 20.30 6.23
C MET A 185 -3.27 20.24 7.25
N ASN A 186 -3.40 20.93 8.38
CA ASN A 186 -2.42 21.02 9.46
C ASN A 186 -0.96 21.23 8.99
N PHE A 187 -0.71 22.34 8.29
CA PHE A 187 0.60 22.64 7.71
C PHE A 187 1.73 22.72 8.75
N GLU A 188 1.46 23.28 9.94
CA GLU A 188 2.46 23.42 11.00
C GLU A 188 2.95 22.05 11.51
N ALA A 189 2.04 21.13 11.81
CA ALA A 189 2.43 19.78 12.22
C ALA A 189 3.19 19.04 11.11
N VAL A 190 2.78 19.24 9.85
CA VAL A 190 3.48 18.65 8.71
C VAL A 190 4.89 19.21 8.55
N ASP A 191 5.10 20.52 8.73
CA ASP A 191 6.45 21.11 8.72
C ASP A 191 7.33 20.49 9.81
N ASP A 192 6.82 20.32 11.03
CA ASP A 192 7.58 19.70 12.11
C ASP A 192 7.95 18.24 11.83
N ILE A 193 7.07 17.49 11.15
CA ILE A 193 7.32 16.11 10.71
C ILE A 193 8.40 16.08 9.63
N LEU A 194 8.31 16.97 8.64
CA LEU A 194 9.28 17.07 7.55
C LEU A 194 10.65 17.57 8.04
N ASP A 195 10.68 18.35 9.12
CA ASP A 195 11.90 18.78 9.81
C ASP A 195 12.47 17.70 10.76
N GLY A 196 11.79 16.57 10.94
CA GLY A 196 12.23 15.47 11.82
C GLY A 196 12.13 15.80 13.32
N LYS A 197 11.26 16.74 13.71
CA LYS A 197 11.05 17.13 15.11
C LYS A 197 10.04 16.25 15.85
N VAL A 198 9.31 15.40 15.12
CA VAL A 198 8.27 14.52 15.66
C VAL A 198 8.75 13.08 15.65
N GLU A 199 8.52 12.38 16.75
CA GLU A 199 8.76 10.94 16.83
C GLU A 199 7.75 10.19 15.95
N VAL A 200 8.26 9.37 15.02
CA VAL A 200 7.45 8.60 14.08
C VAL A 200 7.12 7.23 14.65
N LYS A 201 5.99 6.65 14.23
CA LYS A 201 5.70 5.24 14.48
C LYS A 201 6.27 4.41 13.35
N GLU A 202 6.90 3.29 13.68
CA GLU A 202 7.40 2.33 12.71
C GLU A 202 6.47 1.10 12.65
N LEU A 203 6.18 0.65 11.42
CA LEU A 203 5.49 -0.59 11.15
C LEU A 203 6.50 -1.62 10.63
N ILE A 204 6.67 -2.68 11.40
CA ILE A 204 7.49 -3.84 11.02
C ILE A 204 6.59 -4.87 10.37
N ALA A 205 6.93 -5.26 9.15
CA ALA A 205 6.22 -6.29 8.40
C ALA A 205 7.25 -7.28 7.82
N ASP A 206 7.22 -8.51 8.33
CA ASP A 206 7.97 -9.63 7.76
C ASP A 206 7.21 -10.22 6.56
N ALA A 207 7.89 -11.07 5.80
CA ALA A 207 7.31 -11.78 4.66
C ALA A 207 6.01 -12.51 5.07
N GLY A 208 4.92 -12.31 4.32
CA GLY A 208 3.59 -12.87 4.61
C GLY A 208 2.69 -11.98 5.45
N THR A 209 3.18 -10.85 5.96
CA THR A 209 2.38 -9.91 6.75
C THR A 209 1.40 -9.15 5.87
N LEU A 210 0.10 -9.26 6.18
CA LEU A 210 -0.97 -8.45 5.58
C LEU A 210 -1.23 -7.23 6.46
N VAL A 211 -1.26 -6.05 5.86
CA VAL A 211 -1.44 -4.77 6.55
C VAL A 211 -2.57 -3.98 5.93
N PHE A 212 -3.51 -3.51 6.76
CA PHE A 212 -4.47 -2.48 6.37
C PHE A 212 -4.04 -1.16 7.00
N PHE A 213 -4.10 -0.09 6.24
CA PHE A 213 -3.65 1.23 6.69
C PHE A 213 -4.59 2.33 6.22
N ARG A 214 -4.89 3.30 7.10
CA ARG A 214 -5.73 4.47 6.82
C ARG A 214 -4.86 5.71 6.56
N GLY A 215 -4.36 5.86 5.34
CA GLY A 215 -3.41 6.91 4.98
C GLY A 215 -4.00 8.30 4.71
N ARG A 216 -5.33 8.44 4.59
CA ARG A 216 -5.98 9.72 4.26
C ARG A 216 -5.64 10.85 5.25
N ASN A 217 -5.66 10.53 6.54
CA ASN A 217 -5.38 11.46 7.64
C ASN A 217 -4.08 11.12 8.40
N ALA A 218 -3.30 10.15 7.89
CA ALA A 218 -2.05 9.73 8.46
C ALA A 218 -0.92 9.99 7.46
N ILE A 219 0.02 10.87 7.82
CA ILE A 219 1.20 11.08 6.98
C ILE A 219 2.12 9.87 7.16
N HIS A 220 2.62 9.34 6.06
CA HIS A 220 3.43 8.14 6.08
C HIS A 220 4.46 8.11 4.96
N ARG A 221 5.51 7.30 5.14
CA ARG A 221 6.59 7.11 4.17
C ARG A 221 7.12 5.67 4.24
N VAL A 222 7.91 5.31 3.23
CA VAL A 222 8.84 4.19 3.30
C VAL A 222 10.24 4.76 3.20
N THR A 223 11.06 4.55 4.24
CA THR A 223 12.46 5.02 4.25
C THR A 223 13.27 4.39 3.11
N PRO A 224 14.40 4.98 2.70
CA PRO A 224 15.27 4.38 1.69
C PRO A 224 15.60 2.93 2.04
N ASN A 225 15.53 2.02 1.07
CA ASN A 225 16.08 0.68 1.24
C ASN A 225 17.60 0.78 1.29
N GLU A 226 18.21 0.45 2.42
CA GLU A 226 19.66 0.59 2.62
C GLU A 226 20.40 -0.75 2.43
N GLY A 227 19.67 -1.84 2.16
CA GLY A 227 20.23 -3.16 1.89
C GLY A 227 20.39 -3.44 0.39
N ASP A 228 21.11 -4.52 0.08
CA ASP A 228 21.27 -4.99 -1.32
C ASP A 228 20.04 -5.79 -1.79
N ARG A 229 19.25 -6.32 -0.85
CA ARG A 229 18.01 -7.02 -1.13
C ARG A 229 16.91 -6.06 -1.55
N THR A 230 16.36 -6.27 -2.74
CA THR A 230 15.15 -5.55 -3.20
C THR A 230 13.97 -5.82 -2.27
N ARG A 231 13.36 -4.77 -1.72
CA ARG A 231 12.11 -4.89 -0.98
C ARG A 231 10.97 -5.11 -1.97
N MET A 232 10.12 -6.11 -1.71
CA MET A 232 8.92 -6.40 -2.51
C MET A 232 7.66 -6.34 -1.67
N LEU A 233 6.68 -5.58 -2.13
CA LEU A 233 5.40 -5.36 -1.45
C LEU A 233 4.28 -5.42 -2.47
N ALA A 234 3.28 -6.27 -2.27
CA ALA A 234 2.08 -6.21 -3.09
C ALA A 234 1.10 -5.20 -2.50
N VAL A 235 0.52 -4.36 -3.36
CA VAL A 235 -0.64 -3.51 -3.07
C VAL A 235 -1.86 -4.19 -3.71
N LEU A 236 -2.88 -4.45 -2.89
CA LEU A 236 -4.15 -5.05 -3.32
C LEU A 236 -5.21 -3.94 -3.36
N ALA A 237 -5.49 -3.43 -4.55
CA ALA A 237 -6.35 -2.28 -4.74
C ALA A 237 -7.79 -2.71 -5.08
N TYR A 238 -8.75 -2.21 -4.30
CA TYR A 238 -10.18 -2.42 -4.53
C TYR A 238 -10.92 -1.10 -4.49
N ASN A 239 -12.07 -1.04 -5.16
CA ASN A 239 -12.97 0.10 -5.25
C ASN A 239 -14.31 -0.21 -4.58
N SER A 240 -14.96 0.79 -3.99
CA SER A 240 -16.32 0.66 -3.44
C SER A 240 -17.41 0.72 -4.53
N GLU A 241 -17.05 1.18 -5.74
CA GLU A 241 -17.93 1.24 -6.90
C GLU A 241 -17.40 0.37 -8.05
N PRO A 242 -18.28 -0.29 -8.82
CA PRO A 242 -17.87 -1.06 -9.99
C PRO A 242 -17.48 -0.13 -11.14
N GLY A 243 -16.61 -0.60 -12.02
CA GLY A 243 -16.26 0.13 -13.25
C GLY A 243 -15.25 1.27 -13.07
N VAL A 244 -14.71 1.45 -11.86
CA VAL A 244 -13.67 2.44 -11.58
C VAL A 244 -12.38 2.05 -12.31
N ALA A 245 -11.85 2.97 -13.11
CA ALA A 245 -10.58 2.85 -13.81
C ALA A 245 -9.73 4.09 -13.56
N LEU A 246 -8.41 3.93 -13.53
CA LEU A 246 -7.51 5.08 -13.59
C LEU A 246 -7.58 5.75 -14.98
N SER A 247 -7.45 7.08 -15.00
CA SER A 247 -7.35 7.82 -16.27
C SER A 247 -6.15 7.34 -17.09
N GLU A 248 -6.15 7.55 -18.41
CA GLU A 248 -5.00 7.19 -19.24
C GLU A 248 -3.73 7.92 -18.80
N GLU A 249 -3.85 9.19 -18.41
CA GLU A 249 -2.75 9.99 -17.90
C GLU A 249 -2.20 9.43 -16.59
N ALA A 250 -3.08 9.02 -15.67
CA ALA A 250 -2.69 8.38 -14.42
C ALA A 250 -1.96 7.05 -14.67
N ARG A 251 -2.49 6.21 -15.57
CA ARG A 251 -1.86 4.93 -15.94
C ARG A 251 -0.50 5.14 -16.60
N MET A 252 -0.36 6.09 -17.53
CA MET A 252 0.93 6.45 -18.11
C MET A 252 1.91 6.96 -17.04
N THR A 253 1.42 7.73 -16.08
CA THR A 253 2.24 8.32 -15.01
C THR A 253 2.78 7.24 -14.05
N PHE A 254 1.92 6.30 -13.64
CA PHE A 254 2.25 5.28 -12.64
C PHE A 254 2.84 4.00 -13.23
N TYR A 255 2.44 3.61 -14.44
CA TYR A 255 2.76 2.32 -15.05
C TYR A 255 3.50 2.44 -16.39
N GLY A 256 3.61 3.64 -16.96
CA GLY A 256 4.30 3.86 -18.24
C GLY A 256 3.54 3.36 -19.46
N ARG A 257 2.32 2.86 -19.28
CA ARG A 257 1.45 2.31 -20.32
C ARG A 257 -0.02 2.40 -19.89
N THR A 258 -0.94 2.22 -20.83
CA THR A 258 -2.40 2.28 -20.59
C THR A 258 -3.07 0.91 -20.53
N GLY A 259 -2.39 -0.16 -20.92
CA GLY A 259 -2.96 -1.49 -21.16
C GLY A 259 -2.56 -1.99 -22.54
#